data_AF-A0A1W9U7C1-F1
#
_entry.id   AF-A0A1W9U7C1-F1
#
_cell.length_a   1.000
_cell.length_b   1.000
_cell.length_c   1.000
_cell.angle_alpha   90.00
_cell.angle_beta   90.00
_cell.angle_gamma   90.00
#
_symmetry.space_group_name_H-M   'P 1'
#
loop_
_entity.id
_entity.type
_entity.pdbx_description
1 polymer ?
#
loop_
_entity_poly.entity_id
_entity_poly.type
_entity_poly.pdbx_seq_one_letter_code
_entity_poly.pdbx_strand_id
1 'polypeptide(L)'
;MFQVLYETEFKYLLPQLIYDARENNLLVLDRIRGALIANMTVSSRGMMLAVQCNEEIPFSSVAEYEAALARYPDLAGFYENTIMGKMAYRACAGWDVGHAAAIENLPVSSDIPTLVMTGEFDPVTPPAWGARAAKTLTNGYFFEYPGVGHGASVVAGCPRDMMLAFLSNPAAAPDDSCIAGMGYAQSDNE
;
A
#
# COMPACT_ATOMS: atom_id res chain seq x y z
N MET A 1 6.75 -6.35 -11.54
CA MET A 1 7.63 -5.77 -10.51
C MET A 1 6.87 -5.02 -9.43
N PHE A 2 6.03 -4.00 -9.71
CA PHE A 2 5.33 -3.28 -8.63
C PHE A 2 4.51 -4.17 -7.66
N GLN A 3 3.74 -5.13 -8.18
CA GLN A 3 2.96 -6.07 -7.34
C GLN A 3 3.84 -6.93 -6.42
N VAL A 4 5.11 -7.12 -6.79
CA VAL A 4 6.09 -7.88 -6.02
C VAL A 4 6.60 -7.08 -4.82
N LEU A 5 6.40 -5.76 -4.81
CA LEU A 5 6.71 -4.88 -3.68
C LEU A 5 5.66 -4.91 -2.57
N TYR A 6 4.50 -5.56 -2.80
CA TYR A 6 3.50 -5.76 -1.74
C TYR A 6 4.04 -6.69 -0.66
N GLU A 7 4.77 -7.72 -1.06
CA GLU A 7 5.27 -8.78 -0.21
C GLU A 7 6.78 -8.69 -0.08
N THR A 8 7.27 -8.50 1.15
CA THR A 8 8.69 -8.20 1.33
C THR A 8 9.61 -9.37 1.01
N GLU A 9 9.12 -10.61 1.03
CA GLU A 9 9.93 -11.80 0.75
C GLU A 9 10.51 -11.80 -0.67
N PHE A 10 9.83 -11.17 -1.62
CA PHE A 10 10.31 -11.14 -2.99
C PHE A 10 11.47 -10.15 -3.20
N LYS A 11 11.76 -9.26 -2.25
CA LYS A 11 12.90 -8.33 -2.37
C LYS A 11 14.23 -9.07 -2.57
N TYR A 12 14.36 -10.26 -1.97
CA TYR A 12 15.55 -11.10 -2.10
C TYR A 12 15.70 -11.71 -3.48
N LEU A 13 14.60 -11.85 -4.24
CA LEU A 13 14.60 -12.38 -5.59
C LEU A 13 14.84 -11.30 -6.65
N LEU A 14 14.60 -10.02 -6.32
CA LEU A 14 14.72 -8.92 -7.28
C LEU A 14 16.08 -8.86 -7.98
N PRO A 15 17.24 -8.99 -7.30
CA PRO A 15 18.53 -8.96 -7.98
C PRO A 15 18.65 -10.08 -9.02
N GLN A 16 18.28 -11.32 -8.66
CA GLN A 16 18.36 -12.45 -9.58
C GLN A 16 17.41 -12.28 -10.77
N LEU A 17 16.18 -11.80 -10.53
CA LEU A 17 15.22 -11.53 -11.60
C LEU A 17 15.74 -10.50 -12.60
N ILE A 18 16.49 -9.50 -12.14
CA ILE A 18 17.12 -8.50 -13.01
C ILE A 18 18.23 -9.13 -13.85
N TYR A 19 19.08 -9.98 -13.24
CA TYR A 19 20.13 -10.69 -13.97
C TYR A 19 19.56 -11.66 -15.02
N ASP A 20 18.55 -12.45 -14.65
CA ASP A 20 17.88 -13.37 -15.57
C ASP A 20 17.25 -12.61 -16.74
N ALA A 21 16.55 -11.50 -16.48
CA ALA A 21 15.94 -10.68 -17.52
C ALA A 21 16.97 -10.06 -18.46
N ARG A 22 18.14 -9.65 -17.95
CA ARG A 22 19.26 -9.16 -18.77
C ARG A 22 19.76 -10.22 -19.76
N GLU A 23 19.71 -11.49 -19.37
CA GLU A 23 20.08 -12.65 -20.20
C GLU A 23 18.88 -13.19 -21.01
N ASN A 24 17.78 -12.44 -21.07
CA ASN A 24 16.53 -12.81 -21.74
C ASN A 24 15.87 -14.09 -21.20
N ASN A 25 16.22 -14.49 -19.97
CA ASN A 25 15.55 -15.56 -19.24
C ASN A 25 14.36 -14.98 -18.46
N LEU A 26 13.17 -15.01 -19.08
CA LEU A 26 11.95 -14.43 -18.52
C LEU A 26 11.06 -15.45 -17.79
N LEU A 27 11.51 -16.70 -17.64
CA LEU A 27 10.67 -17.80 -17.15
C LEU A 27 10.02 -17.51 -15.79
N VAL A 28 10.76 -16.95 -14.84
CA VAL A 28 10.23 -16.63 -13.51
C VAL A 28 9.26 -15.45 -13.58
N LEU A 29 9.57 -14.43 -14.38
CA LEU A 29 8.69 -13.28 -14.60
C LEU A 29 7.36 -13.69 -15.25
N ASP A 30 7.39 -14.61 -16.21
CA ASP A 30 6.19 -15.14 -16.85
C ASP A 30 5.32 -15.96 -15.88
N ARG A 31 5.94 -16.73 -14.98
CA ARG A 31 5.22 -17.43 -13.90
C ARG A 31 4.56 -16.48 -12.93
N ILE A 32 5.29 -15.46 -12.46
CA ILE A 32 4.74 -14.40 -11.58
C ILE A 32 3.58 -13.71 -12.29
N ARG A 33 3.73 -13.34 -13.56
CA ARG A 33 2.67 -12.73 -14.35
C ARG A 33 1.44 -13.64 -14.47
N GLY A 34 1.64 -14.92 -14.75
CA GLY A 34 0.57 -15.90 -14.83
C GLY A 34 -0.21 -16.00 -13.51
N ALA A 35 0.49 -16.07 -12.38
CA ALA A 35 -0.12 -16.07 -11.05
C ALA A 35 -0.91 -14.78 -10.78
N LEU A 36 -0.35 -13.61 -11.11
CA LEU A 36 -1.04 -12.32 -10.96
C LEU A 36 -2.31 -12.24 -11.81
N ILE A 37 -2.28 -12.75 -13.05
CA ILE A 37 -3.46 -12.80 -13.93
C ILE A 37 -4.54 -13.71 -13.32
N ALA A 38 -4.17 -14.89 -12.83
CA ALA A 38 -5.11 -15.79 -12.17
C ALA A 38 -5.77 -15.10 -10.95
N ASN A 39 -4.98 -14.33 -10.19
CA ASN A 39 -5.46 -13.58 -9.03
C ASN A 39 -6.33 -12.36 -9.40
N MET A 40 -6.46 -11.97 -10.67
CA MET A 40 -7.39 -10.91 -11.05
C MET A 40 -8.86 -11.31 -10.84
N THR A 41 -9.15 -12.61 -10.78
CA THR A 41 -10.51 -13.14 -10.60
C THR A 41 -11.06 -12.96 -9.18
N VAL A 42 -10.20 -12.75 -8.17
CA VAL A 42 -10.62 -12.50 -6.79
C VAL A 42 -10.90 -11.02 -6.50
N SER A 43 -10.69 -10.13 -7.47
CA SER A 43 -10.97 -8.70 -7.35
C SER A 43 -12.22 -8.31 -8.15
N SER A 44 -13.23 -7.75 -7.48
CA SER A 44 -14.39 -7.17 -8.17
C SER A 44 -14.05 -5.78 -8.70
N ARG A 45 -13.64 -5.70 -9.96
CA ARG A 45 -13.29 -4.42 -10.62
C ARG A 45 -14.47 -3.46 -10.71
N GLY A 46 -15.68 -3.98 -10.92
CA GLY A 46 -16.90 -3.16 -10.95
C GLY A 46 -17.17 -2.51 -9.60
N MET A 47 -17.06 -3.27 -8.50
CA MET A 47 -17.22 -2.73 -7.16
C MET A 47 -16.11 -1.72 -6.82
N MET A 48 -14.86 -2.07 -7.10
CA MET A 48 -13.72 -1.18 -6.88
C MET A 48 -13.91 0.16 -7.61
N LEU A 49 -14.30 0.15 -8.89
CA LEU A 49 -14.55 1.38 -9.64
C LEU A 49 -15.76 2.14 -9.11
N ALA A 50 -16.83 1.48 -8.70
CA ALA A 50 -17.99 2.16 -8.11
C ALA A 50 -17.61 2.97 -6.87
N VAL A 51 -16.77 2.42 -6.00
CA VAL A 51 -16.22 3.12 -4.81
C VAL A 51 -15.30 4.26 -5.25
N GLN A 52 -14.29 3.98 -6.08
CA GLN A 52 -13.31 5.00 -6.49
C GLN A 52 -13.94 6.19 -7.23
N CYS A 53 -14.94 5.93 -8.06
CA CYS A 53 -15.63 6.97 -8.82
C CYS A 53 -16.52 7.85 -7.93
N ASN A 54 -16.98 7.35 -6.78
CA ASN A 54 -17.78 8.12 -5.82
C ASN A 54 -16.90 8.85 -4.78
N GLU A 55 -15.86 8.17 -4.27
CA GLU A 55 -15.16 8.57 -3.04
C GLU A 55 -13.76 9.14 -3.25
N GLU A 56 -13.12 8.96 -4.41
CA GLU A 56 -11.72 9.40 -4.63
C GLU A 56 -11.57 10.30 -5.86
N ILE A 57 -12.07 9.86 -7.02
CA ILE A 57 -11.95 10.62 -8.28
C ILE A 57 -12.62 11.99 -8.21
N PRO A 58 -13.78 12.20 -7.56
CA PRO A 58 -14.40 13.53 -7.44
C PRO A 58 -13.58 14.54 -6.64
N PHE A 59 -12.64 14.09 -5.81
CA PHE A 59 -11.78 14.95 -4.99
C PHE A 59 -10.39 15.19 -5.61
N SER A 60 -10.18 14.77 -6.85
CA SER A 60 -8.95 14.95 -7.61
C SER A 60 -9.24 15.30 -9.07
N SER A 61 -8.19 15.59 -9.83
CA SER A 61 -8.31 15.87 -11.26
C SER A 61 -7.21 15.19 -12.06
N VAL A 62 -7.53 14.89 -13.33
CA VAL A 62 -6.54 14.35 -14.27
C VAL A 62 -5.34 15.29 -14.43
N ALA A 63 -5.54 16.60 -14.31
CA ALA A 63 -4.47 17.59 -14.39
C ALA A 63 -3.51 17.50 -13.19
N GLU A 64 -4.03 17.32 -11.96
CA GLU A 64 -3.21 17.10 -10.77
C GLU A 64 -2.43 15.79 -10.86
N TYR A 65 -3.07 14.73 -11.36
CA TYR A 65 -2.42 13.46 -11.63
C TYR A 65 -1.27 13.61 -12.64
N GLU A 66 -1.50 14.28 -13.77
CA GLU A 66 -0.48 14.49 -14.80
C GLU A 66 0.68 15.35 -14.28
N ALA A 67 0.39 16.40 -13.51
CA ALA A 67 1.41 17.21 -12.86
C ALA A 67 2.23 16.41 -11.84
N ALA A 68 1.59 15.51 -11.09
CA ALA A 68 2.27 14.62 -10.15
C ALA A 68 3.20 13.64 -10.88
N LEU A 69 2.72 13.04 -11.98
CA LEU A 69 3.46 12.06 -12.77
C LEU A 69 4.65 12.68 -13.52
N ALA A 70 4.52 13.93 -13.97
CA ALA A 70 5.60 14.66 -14.63
C ALA A 70 6.87 14.81 -13.77
N ARG A 71 6.75 14.66 -12.44
CA ARG A 71 7.90 14.65 -11.52
C ARG A 71 8.68 13.33 -11.54
N TYR A 72 8.12 12.28 -12.14
CA TYR A 72 8.67 10.93 -12.18
C TYR A 72 8.61 10.35 -13.61
N PRO A 73 9.33 10.94 -14.58
CA PRO A 73 9.22 10.57 -15.98
C PRO A 73 9.57 9.09 -16.25
N ASP A 74 10.50 8.53 -15.49
CA ASP A 74 10.89 7.12 -15.61
C ASP A 74 9.77 6.14 -15.20
N LEU A 75 8.77 6.61 -14.43
CA LEU A 75 7.61 5.82 -14.00
C LEU A 75 6.36 6.11 -14.82
N ALA A 76 6.40 7.06 -15.75
CA ALA A 76 5.23 7.50 -16.52
C ALA A 76 4.55 6.34 -17.25
N GLY A 77 5.32 5.55 -18.02
CA GLY A 77 4.79 4.43 -18.78
C GLY A 77 4.13 3.34 -17.92
N PHE A 78 4.59 3.18 -16.67
CA PHE A 78 3.95 2.28 -15.71
C PHE A 78 2.59 2.82 -15.27
N TYR A 79 2.53 4.06 -14.79
CA TYR A 79 1.31 4.61 -14.18
C TYR A 79 0.21 5.00 -15.17
N GLU A 80 0.57 5.45 -16.39
CA GLU A 80 -0.39 5.94 -17.40
C GLU A 80 -1.49 4.93 -17.72
N ASN A 81 -1.13 3.64 -17.77
CA ASN A 81 -2.02 2.55 -18.21
C ASN A 81 -2.55 1.71 -17.04
N THR A 82 -2.38 2.14 -15.79
CA THR A 82 -2.95 1.44 -14.65
C THR A 82 -4.43 1.75 -14.48
N ILE A 83 -5.14 0.85 -13.81
CA ILE A 83 -6.54 1.06 -13.44
C ILE A 83 -6.74 2.22 -12.45
N MET A 84 -5.67 2.71 -11.83
CA MET A 84 -5.65 3.90 -10.95
C MET A 84 -5.09 5.15 -11.65
N GLY A 85 -4.73 5.04 -12.94
CA GLY A 85 -4.19 6.14 -13.74
C GLY A 85 -5.27 6.84 -14.56
N LYS A 86 -4.91 7.31 -15.77
CA LYS A 86 -5.84 8.02 -16.67
C LYS A 86 -7.10 7.23 -17.02
N MET A 87 -7.02 5.89 -16.99
CA MET A 87 -8.17 5.01 -17.19
C MET A 87 -9.26 5.20 -16.11
N ALA A 88 -8.90 5.43 -14.85
CA ALA A 88 -9.86 5.66 -13.78
C ALA A 88 -10.70 6.92 -14.07
N TYR A 89 -10.05 8.05 -14.34
CA TYR A 89 -10.73 9.31 -14.66
C TYR A 89 -11.66 9.19 -15.87
N ARG A 90 -11.23 8.48 -16.93
CA ARG A 90 -12.07 8.23 -18.11
C ARG A 90 -13.27 7.34 -17.80
N ALA A 91 -13.07 6.28 -17.02
CA ALA A 91 -14.13 5.36 -16.64
C ALA A 91 -15.16 6.08 -15.76
N CYS A 92 -14.71 6.81 -14.74
CA CYS A 92 -15.58 7.51 -13.81
C CYS A 92 -16.36 8.67 -14.43
N ALA A 93 -15.82 9.35 -15.45
CA ALA A 93 -16.54 10.38 -16.18
C ALA A 93 -17.82 9.87 -16.89
N GLY A 94 -17.87 8.57 -17.21
CA GLY A 94 -19.03 7.92 -17.82
C GLY A 94 -19.86 7.08 -16.84
N TRP A 95 -19.52 7.07 -15.55
CA TRP A 95 -20.10 6.15 -14.56
C TRP A 95 -20.88 6.93 -13.49
N ASP A 96 -22.20 6.92 -13.57
CA ASP A 96 -23.08 7.68 -12.67
C ASP A 96 -23.28 6.95 -11.32
N VAL A 97 -22.32 7.11 -10.41
CA VAL A 97 -22.39 6.61 -9.02
C VAL A 97 -22.61 7.74 -8.00
N GLY A 98 -22.83 8.98 -8.46
CA GLY A 98 -22.83 10.17 -7.62
C GLY A 98 -21.45 10.50 -7.04
N HIS A 99 -21.39 11.46 -6.13
CA HIS A 99 -20.17 11.85 -5.43
C HIS A 99 -20.37 11.79 -3.92
N ALA A 100 -19.32 11.37 -3.22
CA ALA A 100 -19.26 11.43 -1.77
C ALA A 100 -19.42 12.87 -1.26
N ALA A 101 -19.90 13.01 -0.03
CA ALA A 101 -19.97 14.31 0.64
C ALA A 101 -18.56 14.84 0.86
N ALA A 102 -18.37 16.17 0.81
CA ALA A 102 -17.05 16.78 0.96
C ALA A 102 -16.35 16.46 2.31
N ILE A 103 -17.12 16.06 3.33
CA ILE A 103 -16.60 15.59 4.62
C ILE A 103 -15.76 14.32 4.49
N GLU A 104 -16.02 13.47 3.48
CA GLU A 104 -15.28 12.22 3.26
C GLU A 104 -13.82 12.47 2.83
N ASN A 105 -13.51 13.67 2.33
CA ASN A 105 -12.13 14.08 2.00
C ASN A 105 -11.43 14.85 3.14
N LEU A 106 -12.05 14.93 4.32
CA LEU A 106 -11.45 15.58 5.49
C LEU A 106 -10.78 14.54 6.41
N PRO A 107 -9.70 14.92 7.12
CA PRO A 107 -9.10 14.05 8.12
C PRO A 107 -10.10 13.65 9.21
N VAL A 108 -10.12 12.37 9.57
CA VAL A 108 -10.91 11.86 10.69
C VAL A 108 -10.30 12.34 12.00
N SER A 109 -11.08 13.04 12.83
CA SER A 109 -10.71 13.37 14.21
C SER A 109 -11.44 12.45 15.18
N SER A 110 -10.71 11.80 16.09
CA SER A 110 -11.31 10.86 17.03
C SER A 110 -10.50 10.74 18.32
N ASP A 111 -11.21 10.51 19.42
CA ASP A 111 -10.68 10.11 20.72
C ASP A 111 -10.84 8.61 20.99
N ILE A 112 -11.40 7.84 20.05
CA ILE A 112 -11.44 6.38 20.14
C ILE A 112 -10.01 5.86 20.07
N PRO A 113 -9.55 5.01 21.02
CA PRO A 113 -8.23 4.41 20.92
C PRO A 113 -8.06 3.72 19.57
N THR A 114 -6.98 4.06 18.86
CA THR A 114 -6.77 3.63 17.48
C THR A 114 -5.33 3.22 17.27
N LEU A 115 -5.11 2.08 16.61
CA LEU A 115 -3.79 1.62 16.20
C LEU A 115 -3.61 1.85 14.70
N VAL A 116 -2.61 2.65 14.31
CA VAL A 116 -2.20 2.87 12.93
C VAL A 116 -0.89 2.11 12.68
N MET A 117 -0.93 1.18 11.74
CA MET A 117 0.18 0.28 11.41
C MET A 117 0.62 0.52 9.96
N THR A 118 1.92 0.66 9.72
CA THR A 118 2.46 0.80 8.37
C THR A 118 3.75 0.01 8.20
N GLY A 119 3.97 -0.55 7.02
CA GLY A 119 5.25 -1.15 6.66
C GLY A 119 6.20 -0.13 6.05
N GLU A 120 7.48 -0.17 6.42
CA GLU A 120 8.55 0.71 5.88
C GLU A 120 8.53 0.77 4.34
N PHE A 121 8.22 -0.35 3.68
CA PHE A 121 8.22 -0.49 2.22
C PHE A 121 6.83 -0.57 1.61
N ASP A 122 5.76 -0.19 2.32
CA ASP A 122 4.40 -0.20 1.78
C ASP A 122 4.30 0.72 0.53
N PRO A 123 4.12 0.17 -0.68
CA PRO A 123 4.08 0.97 -1.91
C PRO A 123 2.67 1.49 -2.22
N VAL A 124 1.65 1.10 -1.44
CA VAL A 124 0.23 1.41 -1.65
C VAL A 124 -0.21 2.51 -0.70
N THR A 125 0.12 2.35 0.59
CA THR A 125 -0.23 3.26 1.69
C THR A 125 1.05 3.59 2.46
N PRO A 126 1.93 4.44 1.90
CA PRO A 126 3.28 4.64 2.43
C PRO A 126 3.27 5.19 3.87
N PRO A 127 4.35 4.99 4.66
CA PRO A 127 4.39 5.39 6.07
C PRO A 127 4.04 6.85 6.33
N ALA A 128 4.43 7.74 5.42
CA ALA A 128 4.09 9.16 5.49
C ALA A 128 2.58 9.43 5.52
N TRP A 129 1.73 8.55 4.96
CA TRP A 129 0.28 8.66 5.01
C TRP A 129 -0.26 8.20 6.37
N GLY A 130 0.24 7.07 6.89
CA GLY A 130 -0.11 6.60 8.24
C GLY A 130 0.25 7.62 9.32
N ALA A 131 1.46 8.21 9.23
CA ALA A 131 1.90 9.27 10.14
C ALA A 131 1.04 10.54 10.03
N ARG A 132 0.43 10.84 8.86
CA ARG A 132 -0.52 11.96 8.70
C ARG A 132 -1.87 11.63 9.32
N ALA A 133 -2.40 10.44 9.06
CA ALA A 133 -3.68 9.97 9.60
C ALA A 133 -3.66 9.95 11.13
N ALA A 134 -2.55 9.54 11.74
CA ALA A 134 -2.41 9.49 13.19
C ALA A 134 -2.47 10.86 13.90
N LYS A 135 -2.22 11.98 13.19
CA LYS A 135 -2.13 13.32 13.82
C LYS A 135 -3.44 13.81 14.46
N THR A 136 -4.57 13.32 13.98
CA THR A 136 -5.91 13.73 14.42
C THR A 136 -6.55 12.71 15.36
N LEU A 137 -5.81 11.67 15.75
CA LEU A 137 -6.27 10.60 16.64
C LEU A 137 -5.66 10.83 18.03
N THR A 138 -6.41 11.44 18.94
CA THR A 138 -5.85 11.92 20.22
C THR A 138 -5.42 10.77 21.15
N ASN A 139 -6.03 9.60 21.00
CA ASN A 139 -5.65 8.34 21.66
C ASN A 139 -5.07 7.34 20.64
N GLY A 140 -4.39 7.85 19.61
CA GLY A 140 -3.79 7.06 18.55
C GLY A 140 -2.39 6.55 18.88
N TYR A 141 -2.10 5.31 18.51
CA TYR A 141 -0.76 4.74 18.48
C TYR A 141 -0.34 4.53 17.03
N PHE A 142 0.87 4.94 16.67
CA PHE A 142 1.42 4.77 15.32
C PHE A 142 2.71 3.98 15.38
N PHE A 143 2.79 2.90 14.60
CA PHE A 143 3.99 2.08 14.47
C PHE A 143 4.32 1.81 13.01
N GLU A 144 5.59 2.01 12.68
CA GLU A 144 6.20 1.64 11.41
C GLU A 144 7.04 0.38 11.60
N TYR A 145 6.84 -0.62 10.74
CA TYR A 145 7.48 -1.92 10.84
C TYR A 145 8.61 -2.06 9.80
N PRO A 146 9.87 -2.20 10.23
CA PRO A 146 11.01 -2.35 9.33
C PRO A 146 10.88 -3.58 8.44
N GLY A 147 11.26 -3.46 7.18
CA GLY A 147 11.22 -4.59 6.26
C GLY A 147 9.82 -5.13 5.96
N VAL A 148 8.75 -4.41 6.27
CA VAL A 148 7.36 -4.81 5.97
C VAL A 148 6.83 -4.04 4.77
N GLY A 149 6.15 -4.75 3.86
CA GLY A 149 5.45 -4.19 2.70
C GLY A 149 4.02 -3.78 3.03
N HIS A 150 3.09 -4.06 2.10
CA HIS A 150 1.69 -3.69 2.28
C HIS A 150 0.96 -4.60 3.26
N GLY A 151 0.09 -4.04 4.09
CA GLY A 151 -0.77 -4.82 5.00
C GLY A 151 -0.05 -5.33 6.25
N ALA A 152 0.63 -4.45 6.99
CA ALA A 152 1.40 -4.81 8.18
C ALA A 152 0.61 -5.66 9.22
N SER A 153 -0.70 -5.47 9.34
CA SER A 153 -1.56 -6.19 10.29
C SER A 153 -1.65 -7.70 10.07
N VAL A 154 -1.44 -8.19 8.84
CA VAL A 154 -1.50 -9.63 8.52
C VAL A 154 -0.14 -10.31 8.60
N VAL A 155 0.94 -9.54 8.79
CA VAL A 155 2.31 -10.05 8.86
C VAL A 155 2.55 -10.73 10.20
N ALA A 156 3.05 -11.96 10.14
CA ALA A 156 3.33 -12.76 11.33
C ALA A 156 4.44 -12.18 12.22
N GLY A 157 4.40 -12.54 13.50
CA GLY A 157 5.33 -12.06 14.51
C GLY A 157 4.92 -10.68 15.02
N CYS A 158 5.92 -9.81 15.23
CA CYS A 158 5.77 -8.55 15.93
C CYS A 158 4.57 -7.68 15.49
N PRO A 159 4.28 -7.43 14.19
CA PRO A 159 3.13 -6.62 13.80
C PRO A 159 1.80 -7.22 14.27
N ARG A 160 1.56 -8.51 13.98
CA ARG A 160 0.33 -9.19 14.39
C ARG A 160 0.22 -9.33 15.91
N ASP A 161 1.32 -9.58 16.60
CA ASP A 161 1.31 -9.71 18.07
C ASP A 161 0.96 -8.37 18.73
N MET A 162 1.51 -7.25 18.23
CA MET A 162 1.14 -5.89 18.67
C MET A 162 -0.33 -5.56 18.36
N MET A 163 -0.83 -5.93 17.17
CA MET A 163 -2.24 -5.75 16.82
C MET A 163 -3.15 -6.50 17.79
N LEU A 164 -2.84 -7.76 18.10
CA LEU A 164 -3.62 -8.57 19.04
C LEU A 164 -3.55 -8.00 20.46
N ALA A 165 -2.39 -7.51 20.90
CA ALA A 165 -2.23 -6.84 22.19
C ALA A 165 -3.10 -5.58 22.29
N PHE A 166 -3.11 -4.74 21.24
CA PHE A 166 -3.98 -3.57 21.15
C PHE A 166 -5.47 -3.96 21.22
N LEU A 167 -5.90 -4.96 20.45
CA LEU A 167 -7.29 -5.42 20.48
C LEU A 167 -7.69 -5.96 21.86
N SER A 168 -6.75 -6.55 22.61
CA SER A 168 -7.00 -7.03 23.97
C SER A 168 -7.06 -5.91 25.01
N ASN A 169 -6.30 -4.82 24.83
CA ASN A 169 -6.33 -3.68 25.72
C ASN A 169 -6.05 -2.37 24.95
N PRO A 170 -7.08 -1.81 24.29
CA PRO A 170 -6.89 -0.64 23.43
C PRO A 170 -6.58 0.64 24.22
N ALA A 171 -6.82 0.65 25.55
CA ALA A 171 -6.53 1.78 26.41
C ALA A 171 -5.03 1.93 26.76
N ALA A 172 -4.19 0.95 26.40
CA ALA A 172 -2.74 1.00 26.61
C ALA A 172 -2.00 0.86 25.28
N ALA A 173 -0.83 1.51 25.20
CA ALA A 173 0.08 1.32 24.08
C ALA A 173 0.54 -0.15 24.05
N PRO A 174 0.50 -0.83 22.89
CA PRO A 174 1.14 -2.13 22.72
C PRO A 174 2.64 -2.04 22.98
N ASP A 175 3.22 -3.11 23.54
CA ASP A 175 4.68 -3.26 23.66
C ASP A 175 5.29 -3.37 22.26
N ASP A 176 6.18 -2.44 21.93
CA ASP A 176 6.83 -2.30 20.63
C ASP A 176 8.28 -2.79 20.62
N SER A 177 8.75 -3.38 21.72
CA SER A 177 10.15 -3.84 21.86
C SER A 177 10.56 -4.85 20.80
N CYS A 178 9.62 -5.65 20.28
CA CYS A 178 9.87 -6.62 19.22
C CYS A 178 10.26 -5.97 17.88
N ILE A 179 9.93 -4.69 17.64
CA ILE A 179 10.27 -3.98 16.40
C ILE A 179 11.78 -3.90 16.21
N ALA A 180 12.54 -3.75 17.30
CA ALA A 180 13.99 -3.72 17.25
C ALA A 180 14.62 -5.00 16.65
N GLY A 181 13.90 -6.13 16.70
CA GLY A 181 14.33 -7.41 16.12
C GLY A 181 13.90 -7.65 14.68
N MET A 182 13.10 -6.76 14.07
CA MET A 182 12.55 -6.95 12.71
C MET A 182 13.46 -6.45 11.59
N GLY A 183 14.48 -5.65 11.92
CA GLY A 183 15.40 -5.08 10.94
C GLY A 183 16.11 -6.16 10.12
N TYR A 184 16.73 -5.73 9.03
CA TYR A 184 17.66 -6.58 8.28
C TYR A 184 18.66 -7.15 9.27
N ALA A 185 18.69 -8.47 9.43
CA ALA A 185 19.79 -9.12 10.14
C ALA A 185 21.07 -8.48 9.59
N GLN A 186 21.82 -7.80 10.47
CA GLN A 186 23.19 -7.48 10.13
C GLN A 186 23.78 -8.82 9.73
N SER A 187 24.24 -8.91 8.49
CA SER A 187 25.07 -10.00 8.05
C SER A 187 26.22 -10.05 9.05
N ASP A 188 26.12 -10.96 10.01
CA ASP A 188 27.26 -11.36 10.82
C ASP A 188 28.37 -11.74 9.84
N ASN A 189 29.54 -11.14 10.07
CA ASN A 189 30.79 -11.36 9.34
C ASN A 189 30.93 -12.76 8.75
N GLU A 190 31.06 -12.84 7.42
CA GLU A 190 31.91 -13.81 6.72
C GLU A 190 32.66 -13.12 5.58
#